data_AF-A0AAV6UB23-F1
#
_entry.id   AF-A0AAV6UB23-F1
#
_cell.length_a   1.000
_cell.length_b   1.000
_cell.length_c   1.000
_cell.angle_alpha   90.00
_cell.angle_beta   90.00
_cell.angle_gamma   90.00
#
_symmetry.space_group_name_H-M   'P 1'
#
loop_
_entity.id
_entity.type
_entity.pdbx_description
1 polymer ?
#
loop_
_entity_poly.entity_id
_entity_poly.type
_entity_poly.pdbx_seq_one_letter_code
_entity_poly.pdbx_strand_id
1 'polypeptide(L)'
;MHAVQFSDLSRSDGSALVSIGETVIQAAVYGPTEIKVSKELCDKALVEVTFKPKVGQSGNKERCTEYFIRNAVESVILTKLHPRTSINIIVQEIQDAGNMLACCVNAACLALLDAGIPMKGIVAASSVAFIEENPVAFPTTKQQKTSQKMSTVCFESPGETMVGVKSSSFLTNSGACTFFRRAACIFRLIMSDVEVETTAGSGEMDVNTALQEVLKTSLTHGKLSRGLHEAAKCLDKRQALLCVLATNCDEPLYVKLVEALCAEHQINLLKVDSNKKLGEWAGLCTFDKEGKARKVVGCSCAVVVDYGKETQAHDVLNDYFKSKRA
;
A
#
# COMPACT_ATOMS: atom_id res chain seq x y z
N MET A 1 -14.60 16.05 -9.42
CA MET A 1 -14.94 14.83 -10.18
C MET A 1 -13.64 14.21 -10.66
N HIS A 2 -13.42 12.96 -10.29
CA HIS A 2 -12.36 12.13 -10.85
C HIS A 2 -13.06 10.99 -11.59
N ALA A 3 -12.69 10.74 -12.84
CA ALA A 3 -13.21 9.60 -13.59
C ALA A 3 -12.06 8.85 -14.23
N VAL A 4 -12.15 7.53 -14.21
CA VAL A 4 -11.18 6.62 -14.79
C VAL A 4 -11.91 5.71 -15.75
N GLN A 5 -11.36 5.53 -16.94
CA GLN A 5 -11.77 4.55 -17.92
C GLN A 5 -10.60 3.61 -18.19
N PHE A 6 -10.89 2.31 -18.23
CA PHE A 6 -9.90 1.26 -18.46
C PHE A 6 -10.11 0.68 -19.86
N SER A 7 -9.03 0.16 -20.46
CA SER A 7 -9.09 -0.62 -21.71
C SER A 7 -9.73 0.11 -22.90
N ASP A 8 -9.39 1.41 -23.09
CA ASP A 8 -9.86 2.22 -24.22
C ASP A 8 -9.13 1.90 -25.55
N LEU A 9 -7.92 1.34 -25.47
CA LEU A 9 -7.08 1.04 -26.63
C LEU A 9 -7.00 -0.46 -26.87
N SER A 10 -7.45 -0.90 -28.05
CA SER A 10 -7.50 -2.34 -28.42
C SER A 10 -6.15 -2.98 -28.76
N ARG A 11 -5.10 -2.16 -28.99
CA ARG A 11 -3.77 -2.64 -29.41
C ARG A 11 -2.76 -2.70 -28.26
N SER A 12 -2.99 -1.98 -27.17
CA SER A 12 -2.13 -2.01 -26.00
C SER A 12 -2.56 -3.13 -25.06
N ASP A 13 -1.61 -3.67 -24.30
CA ASP A 13 -1.88 -4.73 -23.33
C ASP A 13 -2.61 -4.17 -22.09
N GLY A 14 -2.36 -2.90 -21.75
CA GLY A 14 -3.14 -2.16 -20.76
C GLY A 14 -3.29 -0.70 -21.15
N SER A 15 -4.45 -0.11 -20.85
CA SER A 15 -4.66 1.32 -21.06
C SER A 15 -5.55 1.92 -20.00
N ALA A 16 -5.28 3.18 -19.67
CA ALA A 16 -6.06 3.93 -18.70
C ALA A 16 -6.22 5.37 -19.16
N LEU A 17 -7.45 5.86 -19.17
CA LEU A 17 -7.77 7.27 -19.31
C LEU A 17 -8.20 7.79 -17.94
N VAL A 18 -7.44 8.76 -17.43
CA VAL A 18 -7.66 9.35 -16.12
C VAL A 18 -8.01 10.81 -16.30
N SER A 19 -9.12 11.20 -15.68
CA SER A 19 -9.56 12.58 -15.58
C SER A 19 -9.56 13.02 -14.12
N ILE A 20 -8.87 14.12 -13.84
CA ILE A 20 -8.85 14.78 -12.54
C ILE A 20 -9.28 16.23 -12.79
N GLY A 21 -10.54 16.53 -12.47
CA GLY A 21 -11.14 17.81 -12.84
C GLY A 21 -11.13 17.98 -14.35
N GLU A 22 -10.47 19.03 -14.83
CA GLU A 22 -10.34 19.35 -16.27
C GLU A 22 -9.08 18.73 -16.91
N THR A 23 -8.18 18.14 -16.11
CA THR A 23 -7.01 17.45 -16.67
C THR A 23 -7.38 16.06 -17.12
N VAL A 24 -7.02 15.71 -18.35
CA VAL A 24 -7.27 14.39 -18.92
C VAL A 24 -5.98 13.87 -19.55
N ILE A 25 -5.59 12.68 -19.12
CA ILE A 25 -4.37 12.00 -19.57
C ILE A 25 -4.72 10.56 -19.93
N GLN A 26 -4.14 10.10 -21.04
CA GLN A 26 -4.25 8.73 -21.50
C GLN A 26 -2.89 8.05 -21.36
N ALA A 27 -2.86 6.89 -20.71
CA ALA A 27 -1.69 6.04 -20.61
C ALA A 27 -1.94 4.72 -21.34
N ALA A 28 -0.91 4.23 -22.02
CA ALA A 28 -0.88 2.93 -22.65
C ALA A 28 0.39 2.21 -22.21
N VAL A 29 0.24 0.96 -21.80
CA VAL A 29 1.35 0.09 -21.45
C VAL A 29 1.39 -1.03 -22.48
N TYR A 30 2.60 -1.22 -23.01
CA TYR A 30 2.94 -2.43 -23.73
C TYR A 30 3.72 -3.29 -22.76
N GLY A 31 3.20 -4.50 -22.58
CA GLY A 31 3.67 -5.49 -21.64
C GLY A 31 5.12 -5.89 -21.91
N PRO A 32 5.62 -6.89 -21.18
CA PRO A 32 7.00 -7.32 -21.27
C PRO A 32 7.33 -7.77 -22.71
N THR A 33 7.94 -6.86 -23.46
CA THR A 33 8.30 -7.02 -24.87
C THR A 33 9.79 -7.35 -24.94
N GLU A 34 10.19 -8.16 -25.91
CA GLU A 34 11.61 -8.46 -26.16
C GLU A 34 12.39 -7.19 -26.49
N ILE A 35 13.53 -7.05 -25.82
CA ILE A 35 14.39 -5.87 -25.96
C ILE A 35 15.48 -6.10 -27.01
N LYS A 36 15.90 -5.02 -27.66
CA LYS A 36 17.09 -5.06 -28.52
C LYS A 36 18.33 -5.34 -27.66
N VAL A 37 19.23 -6.18 -28.17
CA VAL A 37 20.49 -6.60 -27.51
C VAL A 37 21.30 -5.44 -26.92
N SER A 38 21.25 -4.25 -27.54
CA SER A 38 21.98 -3.07 -27.06
C SER A 38 21.49 -2.50 -25.72
N LYS A 39 20.23 -2.73 -25.35
CA LYS A 39 19.62 -2.17 -24.12
C LYS A 39 19.26 -3.27 -23.12
N GLU A 40 19.69 -4.50 -23.37
CA GLU A 40 19.33 -5.64 -22.55
C GLU A 40 19.96 -5.55 -21.16
N LEU A 41 19.11 -5.69 -20.14
CA LEU A 41 19.53 -5.83 -18.76
C LEU A 41 19.29 -7.27 -18.33
N CYS A 42 20.37 -7.98 -18.02
CA CYS A 42 20.30 -9.39 -17.61
C CYS A 42 19.57 -9.57 -16.27
N ASP A 43 19.74 -8.62 -15.36
CA ASP A 43 19.32 -8.77 -13.96
C ASP A 43 17.90 -8.22 -13.69
N LYS A 44 17.38 -7.36 -14.57
CA LYS A 44 16.12 -6.64 -14.35
C LYS A 44 15.41 -6.26 -15.65
N ALA A 45 14.08 -6.16 -15.58
CA ALA A 45 13.27 -5.59 -16.64
C ALA A 45 13.62 -4.11 -16.86
N LEU A 46 13.73 -3.70 -18.13
CA LEU A 46 13.95 -2.30 -18.50
C LEU A 46 12.61 -1.56 -18.61
N VAL A 47 12.44 -0.49 -17.83
CA VAL A 47 11.23 0.34 -17.89
C VAL A 47 11.51 1.58 -18.74
N GLU A 48 10.88 1.66 -19.90
CA GLU A 48 10.93 2.82 -20.79
C GLU A 48 9.61 3.59 -20.69
N VAL A 49 9.72 4.90 -20.42
CA VAL A 49 8.57 5.81 -20.35
C VAL A 49 8.77 6.90 -21.39
N THR A 50 7.73 7.14 -22.19
CA THR A 50 7.66 8.21 -23.19
C THR A 50 6.45 9.09 -22.93
N PHE A 51 6.67 10.39 -22.81
CA PHE A 51 5.63 11.39 -22.59
C PHE A 51 5.43 12.19 -23.89
N LYS A 52 4.21 12.16 -24.40
CA LYS A 52 3.82 12.90 -25.60
C LYS A 52 2.92 14.07 -25.21
N PRO A 53 3.36 15.33 -25.41
CA PRO A 53 2.54 16.50 -25.13
C PRO A 53 1.42 16.64 -26.19
N LYS A 54 0.41 17.47 -25.88
CA LYS A 54 -0.68 17.77 -26.83
C LYS A 54 -0.19 18.55 -28.06
N VAL A 55 0.79 19.42 -27.89
CA VAL A 55 1.31 20.30 -28.94
C VAL A 55 2.83 20.33 -28.88
N GLY A 56 3.47 20.19 -30.04
CA GLY A 56 4.92 20.27 -30.17
C GLY A 56 5.63 18.93 -30.03
N GLN A 57 6.94 18.96 -30.24
CA GLN A 57 7.82 17.82 -30.01
C GLN A 57 8.26 17.78 -28.54
N SER A 58 8.61 16.60 -28.05
CA SER A 58 9.15 16.38 -26.71
C SER A 58 10.42 17.21 -26.48
N GLY A 59 10.35 18.19 -25.60
CA GLY A 59 11.47 19.02 -25.17
C GLY A 59 12.10 18.54 -23.86
N ASN A 60 12.93 19.40 -23.25
CA ASN A 60 13.62 19.07 -22.00
C ASN A 60 12.67 18.96 -20.81
N LYS A 61 11.56 19.71 -20.79
CA LYS A 61 10.58 19.69 -19.69
C LYS A 61 9.86 18.36 -19.64
N GLU A 62 9.47 17.84 -20.80
CA GLU A 62 8.86 16.53 -21.03
C GLU A 62 9.85 15.41 -20.66
N ARG A 63 11.12 15.53 -21.05
CA ARG A 63 12.15 14.56 -20.65
C ARG A 63 12.32 14.50 -19.12
N CYS A 64 12.16 15.63 -18.42
CA CYS A 64 12.16 15.66 -16.95
C CYS A 64 10.89 15.03 -16.34
N THR A 65 9.74 15.04 -17.02
CA THR A 65 8.52 14.36 -16.55
C THR A 65 8.62 12.86 -16.78
N GLU A 66 9.13 12.43 -17.95
CA GLU A 66 9.43 11.03 -18.26
C GLU A 66 10.36 10.40 -17.23
N TYR A 67 11.45 11.09 -16.88
CA TYR A 67 12.39 10.60 -15.87
C TYR A 67 11.72 10.42 -14.51
N PHE A 68 10.83 11.34 -14.13
CA PHE A 68 10.10 11.25 -12.86
C PHE A 68 9.13 10.07 -12.84
N ILE A 69 8.36 9.86 -13.92
CA ILE A 69 7.44 8.72 -14.03
C ILE A 69 8.21 7.41 -14.05
N ARG A 70 9.35 7.35 -14.77
CA ARG A 70 10.22 6.17 -14.81
C ARG A 70 10.70 5.78 -13.43
N ASN A 71 11.22 6.74 -12.65
CA ASN A 71 11.69 6.47 -11.29
C ASN A 71 10.55 5.99 -10.38
N ALA A 72 9.36 6.58 -10.51
CA ALA A 72 8.20 6.18 -9.71
C ALA A 72 7.80 4.73 -10.01
N VAL A 73 7.70 4.38 -11.29
CA VAL A 73 7.27 3.04 -11.74
C VAL A 73 8.34 1.98 -11.48
N GLU A 74 9.63 2.27 -11.66
CA GLU A 74 10.72 1.30 -11.43
C GLU A 74 10.80 0.89 -9.95
N SER A 75 10.44 1.77 -9.02
CA SER A 75 10.41 1.45 -7.57
C SER A 75 9.39 0.36 -7.21
N VAL A 76 8.27 0.37 -7.94
CA VAL A 76 7.07 -0.42 -7.64
C VAL A 76 7.03 -1.73 -8.42
N ILE A 77 7.49 -1.75 -9.68
CA ILE A 77 7.51 -2.99 -10.47
C ILE A 77 8.49 -4.00 -9.88
N LEU A 78 8.10 -5.27 -9.85
CA LEU A 78 8.99 -6.39 -9.53
C LEU A 78 9.87 -6.73 -10.74
N THR A 79 10.87 -5.88 -11.00
CA THR A 79 11.74 -5.98 -12.18
C THR A 79 12.57 -7.28 -12.25
N LYS A 80 12.77 -7.96 -11.12
CA LYS A 80 13.48 -9.25 -11.06
C LYS A 80 12.68 -10.42 -11.64
N LEU A 81 11.35 -10.32 -11.73
CA LEU A 81 10.53 -11.43 -12.23
C LEU A 81 10.67 -11.60 -13.76
N HIS A 82 11.02 -10.53 -14.47
CA HIS A 82 11.15 -10.52 -15.92
C HIS A 82 12.54 -10.03 -16.36
N PRO A 83 13.57 -10.87 -16.30
CA PRO A 83 14.87 -10.53 -16.88
C PRO A 83 14.76 -10.43 -18.41
N ARG A 84 15.59 -9.57 -19.03
CA ARG A 84 15.70 -9.42 -20.50
C ARG A 84 14.44 -8.95 -21.23
N THR A 85 13.49 -8.37 -20.50
CA THR A 85 12.28 -7.78 -21.08
C THR A 85 12.30 -6.26 -20.94
N SER A 86 11.55 -5.59 -21.82
CA SER A 86 11.25 -4.16 -21.72
C SER A 86 9.76 -3.95 -21.48
N ILE A 87 9.43 -3.04 -20.57
CA ILE A 87 8.07 -2.55 -20.34
C ILE A 87 8.04 -1.13 -20.87
N ASN A 88 7.18 -0.88 -21.86
CA ASN A 88 7.10 0.41 -22.53
C ASN A 88 5.80 1.12 -22.16
N ILE A 89 5.91 2.28 -21.54
CA ILE A 89 4.79 3.08 -21.06
C ILE A 89 4.74 4.36 -21.88
N ILE A 90 3.62 4.58 -22.56
CA ILE A 90 3.36 5.79 -23.34
C ILE A 90 2.28 6.57 -22.63
N VAL A 91 2.61 7.80 -22.24
CA VAL A 91 1.64 8.73 -21.65
C VAL A 91 1.40 9.86 -22.64
N GLN A 92 0.14 10.04 -23.03
CA GLN A 92 -0.34 11.10 -23.90
C GLN A 92 -1.20 12.07 -23.10
N GLU A 93 -0.83 13.34 -23.15
CA GLU A 93 -1.65 14.41 -22.61
C GLU A 93 -2.78 14.78 -23.58
N ILE A 94 -4.03 14.79 -23.10
CA ILE A 94 -5.20 15.25 -23.87
C ILE A 94 -5.54 16.69 -23.49
N GLN A 95 -5.51 16.99 -22.19
CA GLN A 95 -5.81 18.33 -21.66
C GLN A 95 -5.05 18.61 -20.36
N ASP A 96 -4.37 19.76 -20.33
CA ASP A 96 -3.73 20.30 -19.12
C ASP A 96 -4.59 21.39 -18.46
N ALA A 97 -4.64 21.33 -17.15
CA ALA A 97 -5.30 22.26 -16.23
C ALA A 97 -4.58 22.30 -14.87
N GLY A 98 -3.28 21.92 -14.85
CA GLY A 98 -2.38 22.14 -13.73
C GLY A 98 -1.93 20.89 -12.96
N ASN A 99 -2.61 19.76 -13.11
CA ASN A 99 -2.30 18.52 -12.39
C ASN A 99 -1.55 17.47 -13.22
N MET A 100 -0.87 17.88 -14.31
CA MET A 100 -0.25 16.97 -15.28
C MET A 100 0.59 15.86 -14.63
N LEU A 101 1.55 16.21 -13.75
CA LEU A 101 2.46 15.22 -13.16
C LEU A 101 1.76 14.16 -12.30
N ALA A 102 0.78 14.57 -11.49
CA ALA A 102 0.06 13.65 -10.62
C ALA A 102 -0.83 12.70 -11.44
N CYS A 103 -1.54 13.25 -12.42
CA CYS A 103 -2.38 12.49 -13.33
C CYS A 103 -1.55 11.49 -14.16
N CYS A 104 -0.34 11.85 -14.61
CA CYS A 104 0.53 10.95 -15.36
C CYS A 104 0.93 9.70 -14.56
N VAL A 105 1.31 9.89 -13.29
CA VAL A 105 1.73 8.77 -12.43
C VAL A 105 0.54 7.86 -12.13
N ASN A 106 -0.63 8.44 -11.84
CA ASN A 106 -1.85 7.68 -11.58
C ASN A 106 -2.29 6.90 -12.83
N ALA A 107 -2.28 7.53 -14.00
CA ALA A 107 -2.61 6.89 -15.27
C ALA A 107 -1.63 5.76 -15.62
N ALA A 108 -0.32 5.97 -15.42
CA ALA A 108 0.69 4.94 -15.64
C ALA A 108 0.48 3.73 -14.71
N CYS A 109 0.18 3.96 -13.43
CA CYS A 109 -0.06 2.86 -12.49
C CYS A 109 -1.33 2.08 -12.81
N LEU A 110 -2.40 2.76 -13.18
CA LEU A 110 -3.65 2.11 -13.58
C LEU A 110 -3.46 1.31 -14.88
N ALA A 111 -2.71 1.82 -15.84
CA ALA A 111 -2.39 1.08 -17.07
C ALA A 111 -1.49 -0.14 -16.82
N LEU A 112 -0.58 -0.08 -15.83
CA LEU A 112 0.23 -1.24 -15.41
C LEU A 112 -0.61 -2.32 -14.72
N LEU A 113 -1.61 -1.92 -13.93
CA LEU A 113 -2.57 -2.83 -13.31
C LEU A 113 -3.42 -3.54 -14.38
N ASP A 114 -3.90 -2.80 -15.38
CA ASP A 114 -4.67 -3.33 -16.50
C ASP A 114 -3.84 -4.30 -17.36
N ALA A 115 -2.57 -3.96 -17.61
CA ALA A 115 -1.62 -4.84 -18.29
C ALA A 115 -1.22 -6.09 -17.48
N GLY A 116 -1.63 -6.20 -16.21
CA GLY A 116 -1.33 -7.34 -15.35
C GLY A 116 0.16 -7.49 -14.98
N ILE A 117 0.91 -6.38 -14.97
CA ILE A 117 2.34 -6.41 -14.61
C ILE A 117 2.50 -6.57 -13.10
N PRO A 118 3.36 -7.47 -12.63
CA PRO A 118 3.57 -7.70 -11.21
C PRO A 118 4.25 -6.49 -10.54
N MET A 119 3.54 -5.90 -9.58
CA MET A 119 3.96 -4.74 -8.79
C MET A 119 3.96 -5.07 -7.30
N LYS A 120 4.84 -4.42 -6.52
CA LYS A 120 4.88 -4.52 -5.05
C LYS A 120 3.71 -3.82 -4.38
N GLY A 121 3.19 -2.77 -5.01
CA GLY A 121 2.19 -1.87 -4.47
C GLY A 121 1.61 -0.98 -5.56
N ILE A 122 0.78 -0.02 -5.17
CA ILE A 122 0.19 0.97 -6.09
C ILE A 122 0.80 2.33 -5.77
N VAL A 123 1.16 3.10 -6.81
CA VAL A 123 1.58 4.50 -6.64
C VAL A 123 0.38 5.41 -6.83
N ALA A 124 0.19 6.31 -5.88
CA ALA A 124 -0.74 7.43 -5.99
C ALA A 124 0.05 8.74 -5.88
N ALA A 125 -0.21 9.65 -6.79
CA ALA A 125 0.39 10.98 -6.80
C ALA A 125 -0.68 12.05 -6.62
N SER A 126 -0.35 13.05 -5.81
CA SER A 126 -1.18 14.23 -5.58
C SER A 126 -0.35 15.50 -5.71
N SER A 127 -0.86 16.45 -6.47
CA SER A 127 -0.31 17.81 -6.56
C SER A 127 -0.96 18.69 -5.49
N VAL A 128 -0.13 19.39 -4.71
CA VAL A 128 -0.56 20.35 -3.71
C VAL A 128 0.02 21.72 -4.06
N ALA A 129 -0.82 22.74 -4.06
CA ALA A 129 -0.41 24.13 -4.13
C ALA A 129 -0.69 24.84 -2.81
N PHE A 130 0.16 25.80 -2.49
CA PHE A 130 -0.05 26.67 -1.34
C PHE A 130 -0.58 28.03 -1.77
N ILE A 131 -1.75 28.38 -1.27
CA ILE A 131 -2.35 29.71 -1.41
C ILE A 131 -2.51 30.26 0.00
N GLU A 132 -1.82 31.36 0.31
CA GLU A 132 -2.00 32.10 1.59
C GLU A 132 -2.00 31.18 2.82
N GLU A 133 -1.01 30.28 2.90
CA GLU A 133 -0.83 29.24 3.94
C GLU A 133 -1.83 28.08 3.99
N ASN A 134 -2.89 28.11 3.18
CA ASN A 134 -3.81 26.99 3.02
C ASN A 134 -3.32 26.03 1.93
N PRO A 135 -3.13 24.73 2.25
CA PRO A 135 -2.80 23.74 1.25
C PRO A 135 -4.06 23.35 0.47
N VAL A 136 -4.03 23.59 -0.85
CA VAL A 136 -5.09 23.17 -1.76
C VAL A 136 -4.60 21.96 -2.56
N ALA A 137 -5.29 20.84 -2.40
CA ALA A 137 -5.07 19.66 -3.22
C ALA A 137 -5.73 19.83 -4.60
N PHE A 138 -5.07 19.34 -5.65
CA PHE A 138 -5.51 19.48 -7.04
C PHE A 138 -5.73 20.93 -7.47
N PRO A 139 -4.68 21.76 -7.48
CA PRO A 139 -4.80 23.15 -7.93
C PRO A 139 -5.30 23.23 -9.39
N THR A 140 -6.19 24.18 -9.65
CA THR A 140 -6.58 24.58 -11.01
C THR A 140 -5.60 25.61 -11.58
N THR A 141 -5.60 25.79 -12.91
CA THR A 141 -4.74 26.78 -13.61
C THR A 141 -4.81 28.20 -13.05
N LYS A 142 -5.98 28.62 -12.51
CA LYS A 142 -6.14 29.92 -11.84
C LYS A 142 -5.36 29.97 -10.53
N GLN A 143 -5.51 28.92 -9.72
CA GLN A 143 -4.84 28.75 -8.44
C GLN A 143 -3.31 28.62 -8.60
N GLN A 144 -2.84 28.00 -9.68
CA GLN A 144 -1.41 27.90 -9.99
C GLN A 144 -0.75 29.25 -10.22
N LYS A 145 -1.44 30.18 -10.91
CA LYS A 145 -0.90 31.53 -11.18
C LYS A 145 -0.77 32.35 -9.90
N THR A 146 -1.70 32.17 -8.96
CA THR A 146 -1.69 32.85 -7.66
C THR A 146 -0.69 32.22 -6.69
N SER A 147 -0.49 30.91 -6.77
CA SER A 147 0.40 30.17 -5.85
C SER A 147 1.88 30.38 -6.17
N GLN A 148 2.69 30.67 -5.16
CA GLN A 148 4.15 30.77 -5.29
C GLN A 148 4.89 29.43 -5.10
N LYS A 149 4.22 28.43 -4.52
CA LYS A 149 4.82 27.13 -4.16
C LYS A 149 3.90 26.00 -4.62
N MET A 150 4.42 25.18 -5.53
CA MET A 150 3.75 23.99 -6.04
C MET A 150 4.65 22.78 -5.83
N SER A 151 4.05 21.72 -5.30
CA SER A 151 4.74 20.47 -5.01
C SER A 151 3.86 19.30 -5.38
N THR A 152 4.40 18.40 -6.20
CA THR A 152 3.79 17.10 -6.48
C THR A 152 4.49 16.06 -5.63
N VAL A 153 3.71 15.27 -4.90
CA VAL A 153 4.20 14.18 -4.05
C VAL A 153 3.65 12.85 -4.57
N CYS A 154 4.52 11.85 -4.63
CA CYS A 154 4.18 10.47 -5.00
C CYS A 154 4.32 9.55 -3.79
N PHE A 155 3.28 8.77 -3.54
CA PHE A 155 3.16 7.85 -2.42
C PHE A 155 2.96 6.42 -2.92
N GLU A 156 3.56 5.47 -2.22
CA GLU A 156 3.34 4.04 -2.41
C GLU A 156 2.46 3.47 -1.29
N SER A 157 1.40 2.74 -1.63
CA SER A 157 0.63 1.91 -0.69
C SER A 157 1.09 0.45 -0.83
N PRO A 158 1.29 -0.33 0.26
CA PRO A 158 0.77 -0.19 1.64
C PRO A 158 1.70 0.48 2.69
N GLY A 159 2.91 0.92 2.30
CA GLY A 159 3.95 1.38 3.26
C GLY A 159 3.95 2.87 3.60
N GLU A 160 3.13 3.70 2.93
CA GLU A 160 3.19 5.18 3.02
C GLU A 160 4.60 5.73 2.76
N THR A 161 5.41 4.98 2.00
CA THR A 161 6.76 5.39 1.60
C THR A 161 6.64 6.41 0.48
N MET A 162 7.34 7.53 0.64
CA MET A 162 7.37 8.54 -0.41
C MET A 162 8.39 8.15 -1.48
N VAL A 163 7.91 8.04 -2.72
CA VAL A 163 8.73 7.61 -3.85
C VAL A 163 9.46 8.81 -4.47
N GLY A 164 8.85 9.99 -4.44
CA GLY A 164 9.45 11.19 -5.00
C GLY A 164 8.65 12.46 -4.71
N VAL A 165 9.37 13.57 -4.61
CA VAL A 165 8.81 14.92 -4.49
C VAL A 165 9.38 15.76 -5.61
N LYS A 166 8.52 16.46 -6.34
CA LYS A 166 8.92 17.47 -7.32
C LYS A 166 8.31 18.81 -6.93
N SER A 167 9.15 19.74 -6.51
CA SER A 167 8.75 21.11 -6.22
C SER A 167 9.26 22.07 -7.30
N SER A 168 8.45 23.05 -7.67
CA SER A 168 8.85 24.11 -8.62
C SER A 168 9.71 25.20 -7.95
N SER A 169 9.78 25.23 -6.63
CA SER A 169 10.59 26.16 -5.83
C SER A 169 11.32 25.47 -4.67
N PHE A 170 12.44 26.07 -4.24
CA PHE A 170 13.23 25.64 -3.09
C PHE A 170 12.39 25.75 -1.81
N LEU A 171 12.04 24.60 -1.21
CA LEU A 171 11.59 24.57 0.18
C LEU A 171 12.84 24.68 1.05
N THR A 172 12.94 25.73 1.88
CA THR A 172 13.93 25.78 2.95
C THR A 172 13.78 24.57 3.87
N ASN A 173 14.90 24.03 4.36
CA ASN A 173 14.99 22.75 5.08
C ASN A 173 14.03 22.61 6.29
N SER A 174 13.54 23.69 6.89
CA SER A 174 12.57 23.65 7.99
C SER A 174 11.11 23.45 7.54
N GLY A 175 10.76 23.90 6.33
CA GLY A 175 9.40 23.80 5.76
C GLY A 175 9.11 22.43 5.15
N ALA A 176 10.13 21.68 4.76
CA ALA A 176 9.97 20.31 4.25
C ALA A 176 9.45 19.37 5.36
N CYS A 177 9.95 19.46 6.60
CA CYS A 177 9.51 18.59 7.71
C CYS A 177 8.06 18.85 8.16
N THR A 178 7.62 20.11 8.21
CA THR A 178 6.21 20.44 8.53
C THR A 178 5.28 20.14 7.36
N PHE A 179 5.75 20.32 6.11
CA PHE A 179 5.01 19.90 4.93
C PHE A 179 4.85 18.38 4.84
N PHE A 180 5.87 17.61 5.22
CA PHE A 180 5.79 16.14 5.34
C PHE A 180 4.72 15.70 6.36
N ARG A 181 4.72 16.29 7.56
CA ARG A 181 3.71 15.99 8.61
C ARG A 181 2.29 16.41 8.19
N ARG A 182 2.15 17.56 7.52
CA ARG A 182 0.85 18.04 7.03
C ARG A 182 0.38 17.33 5.75
N ALA A 183 1.27 16.92 4.85
CA ALA A 183 0.93 16.17 3.64
C ALA A 183 0.43 14.76 3.99
N ALA A 184 1.00 14.11 5.01
CA ALA A 184 0.45 12.89 5.59
C ALA A 184 -0.95 13.12 6.20
N CYS A 185 -1.17 14.25 6.89
CA CYS A 185 -2.52 14.62 7.36
C CYS A 185 -3.50 14.98 6.23
N ILE A 186 -3.04 15.62 5.16
CA ILE A 186 -3.85 15.94 3.96
C ILE A 186 -4.23 14.65 3.22
N PHE A 187 -3.33 13.66 3.19
CA PHE A 187 -3.62 12.31 2.70
C PHE A 187 -4.73 11.64 3.52
N ARG A 188 -4.71 11.80 4.85
CA ARG A 188 -5.78 11.33 5.76
C ARG A 188 -7.14 12.01 5.52
N LEU A 189 -7.15 13.21 4.94
CA LEU A 189 -8.34 14.00 4.60
C LEU A 189 -8.86 13.77 3.17
N ILE A 190 -8.01 13.35 2.23
CA ILE A 190 -8.40 13.06 0.84
C ILE A 190 -8.88 11.61 0.69
N MET A 191 -8.38 10.68 1.51
CA MET A 191 -8.84 9.28 1.54
C MET A 191 -10.12 9.04 2.36
N SER A 192 -10.76 10.08 2.90
CA SER A 192 -12.08 9.93 3.56
C SER A 192 -13.25 9.66 2.61
N ASP A 193 -13.08 9.79 1.28
CA ASP A 193 -14.17 9.62 0.29
C ASP A 193 -13.94 8.47 -0.72
N VAL A 194 -13.18 7.43 -0.36
CA VAL A 194 -13.23 6.15 -1.10
C VAL A 194 -13.56 5.04 -0.10
N GLU A 195 -14.85 4.96 0.22
CA GLU A 195 -15.45 3.80 0.84
C GLU A 195 -15.38 2.62 -0.15
N VAL A 196 -14.35 1.79 -0.02
CA VAL A 196 -14.57 0.37 -0.27
C VAL A 196 -15.31 -0.12 0.97
N GLU A 197 -16.63 -0.23 0.86
CA GLU A 197 -17.49 -0.83 1.87
C GLU A 197 -17.04 -2.27 2.14
N THR A 198 -16.13 -2.46 3.09
CA THR A 198 -16.21 -3.61 3.97
C THR A 198 -16.99 -3.14 5.18
N THR A 199 -18.22 -3.62 5.30
CA THR A 199 -19.12 -3.40 6.43
C THR A 199 -18.48 -3.89 7.74
N ALA A 200 -17.65 -3.05 8.35
CA ALA A 200 -17.24 -3.20 9.74
C ALA A 200 -18.30 -2.48 10.58
N GLY A 201 -19.25 -3.26 11.10
CA GLY A 201 -20.29 -2.77 11.98
C GLY A 201 -19.68 -2.12 13.21
N SER A 202 -20.08 -0.88 13.46
CA SER A 202 -19.83 -0.11 14.68
C SER A 202 -20.64 -0.70 15.86
N GLY A 203 -20.26 -1.90 16.31
CA GLY A 203 -20.74 -2.51 17.54
C GLY A 203 -19.67 -2.42 18.62
N GLU A 204 -20.08 -2.42 19.89
CA GLU A 204 -19.17 -2.49 21.03
C GLU A 204 -18.10 -3.58 20.81
N MET A 205 -16.83 -3.19 20.93
CA MET A 205 -15.71 -4.07 20.59
C MET A 205 -15.49 -5.11 21.69
N ASP A 206 -16.09 -6.29 21.53
CA ASP A 206 -15.80 -7.47 22.35
C ASP A 206 -14.35 -7.94 22.17
N VAL A 207 -13.75 -8.52 23.22
CA VAL A 207 -12.35 -9.00 23.23
C VAL A 207 -12.05 -9.97 22.08
N ASN A 208 -13.00 -10.84 21.72
CA ASN A 208 -12.84 -11.80 20.62
C ASN A 208 -12.86 -11.13 19.24
N THR A 209 -13.69 -10.10 19.07
CA THR A 209 -13.77 -9.31 17.82
C THR A 209 -12.52 -8.45 17.66
N ALA A 210 -12.05 -7.84 18.76
CA ALA A 210 -10.79 -7.10 18.79
C ALA A 210 -9.59 -7.99 18.40
N LEU A 211 -9.53 -9.23 18.89
CA LEU A 211 -8.49 -10.18 18.48
C LEU A 211 -8.55 -10.51 16.99
N GLN A 212 -9.75 -10.72 16.44
CA GLN A 212 -9.90 -11.02 15.02
C GLN A 212 -9.38 -9.87 14.15
N GLU A 213 -9.66 -8.62 14.53
CA GLU A 213 -9.13 -7.46 13.83
C GLU A 213 -7.61 -7.36 13.95
N VAL A 214 -7.06 -7.51 15.15
CA VAL A 214 -5.61 -7.43 15.38
C VAL A 214 -4.83 -8.49 14.60
N LEU A 215 -5.34 -9.72 14.52
CA LEU A 215 -4.71 -10.78 13.74
C LEU A 215 -4.77 -10.47 12.24
N LYS A 216 -5.90 -9.96 11.73
CA LYS A 216 -6.03 -9.51 10.33
C LYS A 216 -5.08 -8.37 10.00
N THR A 217 -4.96 -7.36 10.86
CA THR A 217 -4.03 -6.24 10.67
C THR A 217 -2.58 -6.75 10.65
N SER A 218 -2.21 -7.61 11.59
CA SER A 218 -0.86 -8.18 11.71
C SER A 218 -0.48 -9.06 10.49
N LEU A 219 -1.45 -9.77 9.91
CA LEU A 219 -1.28 -10.55 8.68
C LEU A 219 -0.96 -9.67 7.48
N THR A 220 -1.68 -8.56 7.31
CA THR A 220 -1.44 -7.61 6.21
C THR A 220 -0.03 -7.03 6.27
N HIS A 221 0.53 -6.90 7.47
CA HIS A 221 1.90 -6.43 7.68
C HIS A 221 2.97 -7.54 7.63
N GLY A 222 2.57 -8.81 7.50
CA GLY A 222 3.49 -9.96 7.45
C GLY A 222 4.21 -10.25 8.78
N LYS A 223 3.67 -9.78 9.91
CA LYS A 223 4.30 -9.86 11.24
C LYS A 223 3.60 -10.81 12.21
N LEU A 224 2.87 -11.79 11.66
CA LEU A 224 2.22 -12.85 12.41
C LEU A 224 2.94 -14.17 12.14
N SER A 225 3.38 -14.83 13.22
CA SER A 225 3.98 -16.17 13.16
C SER A 225 2.94 -17.22 13.54
N ARG A 226 2.89 -18.31 12.77
CA ARG A 226 1.84 -19.33 12.88
C ARG A 226 2.44 -20.71 13.11
N GLY A 227 1.87 -21.44 14.06
CA GLY A 227 2.33 -22.78 14.39
C GLY A 227 3.44 -22.77 15.43
N LEU A 228 3.70 -23.96 15.98
CA LEU A 228 4.36 -24.10 17.27
C LEU A 228 5.86 -23.83 17.21
N HIS A 229 6.54 -24.33 16.17
CA HIS A 229 7.98 -24.12 16.01
C HIS A 229 8.33 -22.66 15.71
N GLU A 230 7.54 -22.00 14.86
CA GLU A 230 7.69 -20.57 14.58
C GLU A 230 7.39 -19.73 15.83
N ALA A 231 6.31 -20.05 16.56
CA ALA A 231 5.96 -19.39 17.80
C ALA A 231 7.07 -19.50 18.87
N ALA A 232 7.58 -20.71 19.12
CA ALA A 232 8.67 -20.93 20.07
C ALA A 232 9.94 -20.15 19.65
N LYS A 233 10.28 -20.17 18.36
CA LYS A 233 11.42 -19.40 17.83
C LYS A 233 11.24 -17.89 17.98
N CYS A 234 10.03 -17.37 17.83
CA CYS A 234 9.72 -15.95 18.02
C CYS A 234 9.73 -15.55 19.50
N LEU A 235 9.27 -16.43 20.39
CA LEU A 235 9.33 -16.29 21.84
C LEU A 235 10.79 -16.24 22.33
N ASP A 236 11.63 -17.20 21.92
CA ASP A 236 13.05 -17.26 22.29
C ASP A 236 13.82 -16.01 21.85
N LYS A 237 13.48 -15.46 20.69
CA LYS A 237 14.08 -14.23 20.16
C LYS A 237 13.64 -12.96 20.89
N ARG A 238 12.67 -13.04 21.81
CA ARG A 238 12.08 -11.90 22.54
C ARG A 238 11.46 -10.85 21.61
N GLN A 239 10.89 -11.30 20.50
CA GLN A 239 10.26 -10.43 19.50
C GLN A 239 8.73 -10.47 19.58
N ALA A 240 8.17 -11.25 20.49
CA ALA A 240 6.75 -11.49 20.59
C ALA A 240 6.09 -10.53 21.58
N LEU A 241 5.02 -9.85 21.15
CA LEU A 241 4.22 -8.95 22.00
C LEU A 241 3.00 -9.67 22.59
N LEU A 242 2.39 -10.57 21.80
CA LEU A 242 1.18 -11.27 22.17
C LEU A 242 1.15 -12.69 21.60
N CYS A 243 0.76 -13.64 22.45
CA CYS A 243 0.63 -15.04 22.13
C CYS A 243 -0.82 -15.49 22.31
N VAL A 244 -1.37 -16.08 21.25
CA VAL A 244 -2.71 -16.69 21.27
C VAL A 244 -2.54 -18.20 21.24
N LEU A 245 -3.08 -18.86 22.27
CA LEU A 245 -3.05 -20.30 22.43
C LEU A 245 -4.46 -20.87 22.34
N ALA A 246 -4.62 -21.97 21.61
CA ALA A 246 -5.87 -22.69 21.54
C ALA A 246 -6.00 -23.67 22.72
N THR A 247 -7.17 -23.81 23.32
CA THR A 247 -7.38 -24.78 24.41
C THR A 247 -7.45 -26.23 23.94
N ASN A 248 -7.76 -26.47 22.66
CA ASN A 248 -7.89 -27.80 22.07
C ASN A 248 -6.56 -28.30 21.47
N CYS A 249 -5.48 -28.37 22.26
CA CYS A 249 -4.21 -28.93 21.79
C CYS A 249 -4.17 -30.46 21.92
N ASP A 250 -3.71 -31.14 20.87
CA ASP A 250 -3.65 -32.61 20.81
C ASP A 250 -2.71 -33.22 21.85
N GLU A 251 -1.65 -32.49 22.26
CA GLU A 251 -0.77 -32.90 23.36
C GLU A 251 -0.62 -31.80 24.42
N PRO A 252 -0.76 -32.12 25.71
CA PRO A 252 -0.68 -31.14 26.81
C PRO A 252 0.75 -30.62 27.05
N LEU A 253 1.77 -31.25 26.46
CA LEU A 253 3.16 -30.76 26.52
C LEU A 253 3.30 -29.41 25.82
N TYR A 254 2.60 -29.21 24.71
CA TYR A 254 2.63 -27.96 23.95
C TYR A 254 2.13 -26.76 24.73
N VAL A 255 1.04 -26.95 25.48
CA VAL A 255 0.46 -25.89 26.31
C VAL A 255 1.41 -25.48 27.41
N LYS A 256 2.05 -26.46 28.07
CA LYS A 256 3.03 -26.21 29.13
C LYS A 256 4.27 -25.48 28.62
N LEU A 257 4.78 -25.85 27.43
CA LEU A 257 5.93 -25.18 26.83
C LEU A 257 5.64 -23.71 26.52
N VAL A 258 4.50 -23.42 25.90
CA VAL A 258 4.13 -22.03 25.56
C VAL A 258 3.82 -21.21 26.81
N GLU A 259 3.13 -21.79 27.80
CA GLU A 259 2.88 -21.11 29.08
C GLU A 259 4.18 -20.79 29.84
N ALA A 260 5.15 -21.71 29.85
CA ALA A 260 6.45 -21.49 30.46
C ALA A 260 7.23 -20.37 29.74
N LEU A 261 7.32 -20.42 28.40
CA LEU A 261 8.02 -19.39 27.60
C LEU A 261 7.35 -18.01 27.75
N CYS A 262 6.02 -17.95 27.81
CA CYS A 262 5.31 -16.69 28.03
C CYS A 262 5.54 -16.12 29.43
N ALA A 263 5.63 -16.97 30.46
CA ALA A 263 5.94 -16.56 31.83
C ALA A 263 7.37 -16.05 31.97
N GLU A 264 8.35 -16.72 31.35
CA GLU A 264 9.76 -16.33 31.38
C GLU A 264 10.01 -14.98 30.70
N HIS A 265 9.28 -14.67 29.63
CA HIS A 265 9.47 -13.45 28.84
C HIS A 265 8.47 -12.33 29.15
N GLN A 266 7.54 -12.53 30.09
CA GLN A 266 6.48 -11.57 30.46
C GLN A 266 5.59 -11.17 29.27
N ILE A 267 5.29 -12.12 28.39
CA ILE A 267 4.49 -11.90 27.18
C ILE A 267 3.01 -12.14 27.48
N ASN A 268 2.14 -11.32 26.88
CA ASN A 268 0.70 -11.43 27.06
C ASN A 268 0.15 -12.71 26.40
N LEU A 269 -0.42 -13.60 27.22
CA LEU A 269 -1.03 -14.85 26.77
C LEU A 269 -2.56 -14.76 26.81
N LEU A 270 -3.18 -15.17 25.70
CA LEU A 270 -4.62 -15.27 25.57
C LEU A 270 -5.03 -16.66 25.09
N LYS A 271 -6.02 -17.26 25.76
CA LYS A 271 -6.55 -18.59 25.43
C LYS A 271 -7.85 -18.46 24.63
N VAL A 272 -7.98 -19.21 23.55
CA VAL A 272 -9.19 -19.26 22.70
C VAL A 272 -9.73 -20.67 22.61
N ASP A 273 -11.05 -20.81 22.57
CA ASP A 273 -11.76 -22.06 22.77
C ASP A 273 -11.56 -23.11 21.65
N SER A 274 -11.16 -22.73 20.43
CA SER A 274 -11.03 -23.70 19.33
C SER A 274 -9.97 -23.35 18.29
N ASN A 275 -9.21 -24.36 17.86
CA ASN A 275 -8.11 -24.24 16.89
C ASN A 275 -8.60 -23.86 15.49
N LYS A 276 -9.85 -24.22 15.14
CA LYS A 276 -10.46 -23.91 13.84
C LYS A 276 -10.79 -22.41 13.73
N LYS A 277 -11.37 -21.80 14.77
CA LYS A 277 -11.61 -20.35 14.82
C LYS A 277 -10.32 -19.55 14.72
N LEU A 278 -9.27 -19.98 15.44
CA LEU A 278 -7.94 -19.37 15.32
C LEU A 278 -7.34 -19.56 13.93
N GLY A 279 -7.55 -20.73 13.31
CA GLY A 279 -7.13 -21.02 11.94
C GLY A 279 -7.75 -20.05 10.93
N GLU A 280 -9.06 -19.80 11.05
CA GLU A 280 -9.77 -18.82 10.23
C GLU A 280 -9.21 -17.40 10.44
N TRP A 281 -8.99 -16.98 11.69
CA TRP A 281 -8.49 -15.63 12.00
C TRP A 281 -7.03 -15.42 11.59
N ALA A 282 -6.21 -16.47 11.66
CA ALA A 282 -4.82 -16.47 11.22
C ALA A 282 -4.67 -16.62 9.69
N GLY A 283 -5.77 -16.67 8.94
CA GLY A 283 -5.74 -16.74 7.48
C GLY A 283 -5.38 -18.12 6.91
N LEU A 284 -5.47 -19.19 7.71
CA LEU A 284 -5.27 -20.56 7.26
C LEU A 284 -6.55 -21.19 6.72
N CYS A 285 -7.19 -20.51 5.78
CA CYS A 285 -8.38 -21.02 5.12
C CYS A 285 -8.38 -20.66 3.63
N THR A 286 -9.07 -21.48 2.84
CA THR A 286 -9.36 -21.14 1.44
C THR A 286 -10.70 -20.42 1.40
N PHE A 287 -10.75 -19.22 0.86
CA PHE A 287 -11.99 -18.48 0.72
C PHE A 287 -12.68 -18.84 -0.59
N ASP A 288 -14.01 -18.97 -0.56
CA ASP A 288 -14.79 -19.01 -1.79
C ASP A 288 -15.11 -17.61 -2.30
N LYS A 289 -15.68 -17.55 -3.51
CA LYS A 289 -16.18 -16.33 -4.15
C LYS A 289 -17.19 -15.53 -3.32
N GLU A 290 -17.80 -16.13 -2.29
CA GLU A 290 -18.76 -15.49 -1.38
C GLU A 290 -18.13 -15.05 -0.03
N GLY A 291 -16.81 -15.16 0.13
CA GLY A 291 -16.11 -14.72 1.34
C GLY A 291 -16.27 -15.64 2.56
N LYS A 292 -16.93 -16.79 2.42
CA LYS A 292 -16.99 -17.84 3.46
C LYS A 292 -15.75 -18.73 3.42
N ALA A 293 -15.29 -19.16 4.59
CA ALA A 293 -14.12 -20.02 4.72
C ALA A 293 -14.46 -21.48 4.38
N ARG A 294 -13.82 -22.04 3.34
CA ARG A 294 -13.77 -23.48 3.06
C ARG A 294 -12.37 -24.03 3.41
N LYS A 295 -12.30 -25.30 3.80
CA LYS A 295 -11.06 -26.02 4.15
C LYS A 295 -10.15 -25.26 5.14
N VAL A 296 -10.70 -24.97 6.32
CA VAL A 296 -9.95 -24.36 7.42
C VAL A 296 -8.92 -25.35 7.97
N VAL A 297 -7.66 -24.95 8.00
CA VAL A 297 -6.60 -25.68 8.69
C VAL A 297 -6.51 -25.15 10.13
N GLY A 298 -6.44 -26.05 11.11
CA GLY A 298 -6.38 -25.65 12.53
C GLY A 298 -5.05 -25.01 12.90
N CYS A 299 -5.11 -23.92 13.67
CA CYS A 299 -3.95 -23.30 14.32
C CYS A 299 -3.92 -23.66 15.81
N SER A 300 -2.78 -24.15 16.30
CA SER A 300 -2.58 -24.41 17.74
C SER A 300 -2.06 -23.17 18.48
N CYS A 301 -1.12 -22.43 17.88
CA CYS A 301 -0.54 -21.22 18.44
C CYS A 301 -0.32 -20.18 17.34
N ALA A 302 -0.59 -18.91 17.67
CA ALA A 302 -0.26 -17.77 16.83
C ALA A 302 0.42 -16.70 17.69
N VAL A 303 1.51 -16.12 17.19
CA VAL A 303 2.28 -15.11 17.91
C VAL A 303 2.42 -13.87 17.06
N VAL A 304 2.05 -12.73 17.62
CA VAL A 304 2.15 -11.41 17.00
C VAL A 304 3.49 -10.80 17.37
N VAL A 305 4.29 -10.49 16.33
CA VAL A 305 5.61 -9.88 16.47
C VAL A 305 5.47 -8.36 16.57
N ASP A 306 4.73 -7.73 15.64
CA ASP A 306 4.28 -6.34 15.80
C ASP A 306 2.88 -6.15 15.21
N TYR A 307 2.13 -5.21 15.78
CA TYR A 307 0.78 -4.86 15.34
C TYR A 307 0.71 -4.03 14.06
N GLY A 308 1.82 -3.36 13.70
CA GLY A 308 1.93 -2.54 12.47
C GLY A 308 1.18 -1.21 12.52
N LYS A 309 -0.12 -1.22 12.84
CA LYS A 309 -0.96 -0.04 13.03
C LYS A 309 -1.66 -0.08 14.40
N GLU A 310 -1.70 1.06 15.08
CA GLU A 310 -2.49 1.23 16.30
C GLU A 310 -3.97 1.40 15.92
N THR A 311 -4.79 0.41 16.28
CA THR A 311 -6.25 0.41 16.08
C THR A 311 -6.95 0.40 17.44
N GLN A 312 -8.22 0.78 17.47
CA GLN A 312 -9.05 0.73 18.69
C GLN A 312 -9.06 -0.68 19.31
N ALA A 313 -8.91 -1.73 18.50
CA ALA A 313 -8.79 -3.11 18.94
C ALA A 313 -7.54 -3.36 19.81
N HIS A 314 -6.42 -2.71 19.52
CA HIS A 314 -5.18 -2.82 20.31
C HIS A 314 -5.35 -2.19 21.70
N ASP A 315 -6.07 -1.09 21.81
CA ASP A 315 -6.33 -0.41 23.09
C ASP A 315 -7.22 -1.27 24.00
N VAL A 316 -8.28 -1.85 23.43
CA VAL A 316 -9.18 -2.78 24.15
C VAL A 316 -8.41 -4.01 24.67
N LEU A 317 -7.50 -4.58 23.87
CA LEU A 317 -6.67 -5.70 24.30
C LEU A 317 -5.69 -5.30 25.41
N ASN A 318 -5.04 -4.16 25.28
CA ASN A 318 -4.12 -3.68 26.32
C ASN A 318 -4.85 -3.41 27.64
N ASP A 319 -6.06 -2.87 27.59
CA ASP A 319 -6.86 -2.65 28.79
C ASP A 319 -7.36 -3.96 29.40
N TYR A 320 -7.65 -4.97 28.57
CA TYR A 320 -7.89 -6.34 29.05
C TYR A 320 -6.65 -6.96 29.73
N PHE A 321 -5.44 -6.73 29.21
CA PHE A 321 -4.22 -7.23 29.84
C PHE A 321 -3.86 -6.46 31.11
N LYS A 322 -4.15 -5.16 31.19
CA LYS A 322 -3.98 -4.37 32.42
C LYS A 322 -4.93 -4.85 33.51
N SER A 323 -6.19 -5.13 33.20
CA SER A 323 -7.15 -5.65 34.19
C SER A 323 -6.80 -7.05 34.68
N LYS A 324 -6.13 -7.87 33.88
CA LYS A 324 -5.70 -9.23 34.23
C LYS A 324 -4.37 -9.29 34.99
N ARG A 325 -3.57 -8.22 34.96
CA ARG A 325 -2.29 -8.08 35.69
C ARG A 325 -2.45 -7.41 37.06
N ALA A 326 -3.62 -6.84 37.35
CA ALA A 326 -4.01 -6.29 38.65
C ALA A 326 -4.61 -7.40 39.54
#